data_AF-A0A536G0K4-F1
#
_entry.id   AF-A0A536G0K4-F1
#
_cell.length_a   1.000
_cell.length_b   1.000
_cell.length_c   1.000
_cell.angle_alpha   90.00
_cell.angle_beta   90.00
_cell.angle_gamma   90.00
#
_symmetry.space_group_name_H-M   'P 1'
#
loop_
_entity.id
_entity.type
_entity.pdbx_description
1 polymer ?
#
loop_
_entity_poly.entity_id
_entity_poly.type
_entity_poly.pdbx_seq_one_letter_code
_entity_poly.pdbx_strand_id
1 'polypeptide(L)' 'MLQVGDKAPDFKLPTTGGHEVTLADALQKYRALVLLFYVLDFTGG' A
#
# COMPACT_ATOMS: atom_id res chain seq x y z
N MET A 1 -3.42 6.70 16.10
CA MET A 1 -4.26 6.75 14.87
C MET A 1 -3.53 7.61 13.86
N LEU A 2 -3.55 7.24 12.58
CA LEU A 2 -3.00 8.07 11.51
C LEU A 2 -3.95 9.26 11.24
N GLN A 3 -3.42 10.46 11.08
CA GLN A 3 -4.19 11.65 10.74
C GLN A 3 -3.86 12.14 9.32
N VAL A 4 -4.74 12.96 8.75
CA VAL A 4 -4.49 13.57 7.44
C VAL A 4 -3.29 14.51 7.53
N GLY A 5 -2.38 14.39 6.58
CA GLY A 5 -1.13 15.15 6.56
C GLY A 5 0.04 14.44 7.25
N ASP A 6 -0.23 13.40 8.05
CA ASP A 6 0.83 12.55 8.58
C ASP A 6 1.53 11.82 7.44
N LYS A 7 2.85 11.67 7.57
CA LYS A 7 3.60 10.78 6.68
C LYS A 7 3.08 9.36 6.88
N ALA A 8 2.74 8.69 5.78
CA ALA A 8 2.36 7.29 5.81
C ALA A 8 3.49 6.44 6.44
N PRO A 9 3.15 5.50 7.34
CA PRO A 9 4.13 4.64 7.98
C PRO A 9 4.75 3.71 6.95
N ASP A 10 6.05 3.44 7.08
CA ASP A 10 6.72 2.53 6.17
C ASP A 10 6.17 1.11 6.34
N PHE A 11 6.13 0.37 5.23
CA PHE A 11 5.64 -0.99 5.20
C PHE A 11 6.32 -1.80 4.10
N LYS A 12 6.20 -3.12 4.25
CA LYS A 12 6.59 -4.10 3.25
C LYS A 12 5.45 -5.08 3.06
N LEU A 13 4.98 -5.22 1.82
CA LEU A 13 3.85 -6.08 1.49
C LEU A 13 4.26 -7.11 0.43
N PRO A 14 3.81 -8.36 0.54
CA PRO A 14 3.91 -9.31 -0.55
C PRO A 14 2.95 -8.89 -1.68
N THR A 15 3.36 -9.15 -2.92
CA THR A 15 2.51 -9.00 -4.09
C THR A 15 2.01 -10.36 -4.57
N THR A 16 0.97 -10.35 -5.40
CA THR A 16 0.47 -11.55 -6.08
C THR A 16 1.50 -12.17 -7.03
N GLY A 17 2.50 -11.39 -7.47
CA GLY A 17 3.58 -11.85 -8.34
C GLY A 17 4.80 -12.43 -7.62
N GLY A 18 4.70 -12.75 -6.32
CA GLY A 18 5.77 -13.39 -5.56
C GLY A 18 6.98 -12.50 -5.24
N HIS A 19 6.89 -11.20 -5.51
CA HIS A 19 7.87 -10.21 -5.09
C HIS A 19 7.29 -9.32 -3.99
N GLU A 20 8.14 -8.59 -3.29
CA GLU A 20 7.74 -7.67 -2.24
C GLU A 20 7.75 -6.22 -2.76
N VAL A 21 6.88 -5.39 -2.19
CA VAL A 21 6.86 -3.94 -2.42
C VAL A 21 7.06 -3.22 -1.09
N THR A 22 7.91 -2.19 -1.09
CA THR A 22 8.04 -1.26 0.03
C THR A 22 7.38 0.08 -0.29
N LEU A 23 6.91 0.79 0.75
CA LEU A 23 6.39 2.14 0.55
C LEU A 23 7.48 3.08 0.03
N ALA A 24 8.72 2.94 0.54
CA ALA A 24 9.86 3.75 0.11
C ALA A 24 10.11 3.66 -1.41
N ASP A 25 10.13 2.45 -1.97
CA ASP A 25 10.35 2.26 -3.42
C ASP A 25 9.22 2.87 -4.25
N ALA A 26 7.98 2.71 -3.79
CA ALA A 26 6.81 3.26 -4.46
C ALA A 26 6.82 4.80 -4.47
N LEU A 27 7.22 5.43 -3.36
CA LEU A 27 7.32 6.90 -3.25
C LEU A 27 8.46 7.49 -4.09
N GLN A 28 9.53 6.74 -4.32
CA GLN A 28 10.60 7.17 -5.24
C GLN A 28 10.16 7.12 -6.71
N LYS A 29 9.31 6.14 -7.05
CA LYS A 29 8.90 5.87 -8.43
C LYS A 29 7.68 6.68 -8.88
N TYR A 30 6.73 6.96 -7.98
CA TYR A 30 5.47 7.58 -8.32
C TYR A 30 5.28 8.92 -7.60
N ARG A 31 4.74 9.92 -8.32
CA ARG A 31 4.43 11.25 -7.77
C ARG A 31 3.25 11.24 -6.80
N ALA A 32 2.31 10.31 -7.00
CA ALA A 32 1.14 10.10 -6.15
C ALA A 32 0.85 8.60 -6.07
N LEU A 33 0.40 8.14 -4.89
CA LEU A 33 0.13 6.74 -4.60
C LEU A 33 -1.20 6.62 -3.85
N VAL A 34 -2.06 5.68 -4.26
CA VAL A 34 -3.30 5.32 -3.55
C VAL A 34 -3.21 3.84 -3.19
N LEU A 35 -3.43 3.53 -1.92
CA LEU A 35 -3.45 2.16 -1.40
C LEU A 35 -4.88 1.84 -0.97
N LEU A 36 -5.40 0.71 -1.44
CA LEU A 36 -6.71 0.20 -1.08
C LEU A 36 -6.51 -1.15 -0.37
N PHE A 37 -7.12 -1.28 0.81
CA PHE A 37 -7.22 -2.55 1.52
C PHE A 37 -8.66 -3.02 1.47
N TYR A 38 -8.84 -4.32 1.24
CA TYR A 38 -10.15 -4.98 1.29
C TYR A 38 -10.02 -6.26 2.12
N VAL A 39 -11.15 -6.74 2.63
CA VAL A 39 -11.16 -7.78 3.66
C VAL A 39 -10.76 -9.15 3.10
N LEU A 40 -11.36 -9.55 1.99
CA LEU A 40 -11.17 -10.88 1.42
C LEU A 40 -11.57 -10.91 -0.06
N ASP A 41 -10.81 -11.67 -0.86
CA ASP A 41 -11.13 -11.95 -2.26
C ASP A 41 -12.48 -12.68 -2.40
N PHE A 42 -13.12 -12.56 -3.56
CA PHE A 42 -14.36 -13.26 -3.92
C PHE A 42 -15.56 -13.02 -2.98
N THR A 43 -15.61 -11.86 -2.34
CA THR A 43 -16.77 -11.42 -1.55
C THR A 43 -17.69 -10.52 -2.38
N GLY A 44 -19.00 -10.59 -2.15
CA GLY A 44 -19.97 -9.66 -2.72
C GLY A 44 -19.83 -8.30 -2.04
N GLY A 45 -19.57 -7.27 -2.83
CA GLY A 45 -19.44 -5.88 -2.37
C GLY A 45 -20.77 -5.21 -2.04
#